data_AF-A0A3N2PFF7-F1
#
_entry.id   AF-A0A3N2PFF7-F1
#
_cell.length_a   1.000
_cell.length_b   1.000
_cell.length_c   1.000
_cell.angle_alpha   90.00
_cell.angle_beta   90.00
_cell.angle_gamma   90.00
#
_symmetry.space_group_name_H-M   'P 1'
#
loop_
_entity.id
_entity.type
_entity.pdbx_description
1 polymer ?
#
loop_
_entity_poly.entity_id
_entity_poly.type
_entity_poly.pdbx_seq_one_letter_code
_entity_poly.pdbx_strand_id
1 'polypeptide(L)'
;MGAVTTPPPPGTPYHRLARTARHRWWRPVLGTVLLAVGLLTAICLLYGVMAAIGHLAGRSATPDAPPTLGPLADLAVGLVAIAVALPLTLLAVRWVQARPVGTISSVCGRLRWRWLGTCLLVAVPAVVVLLGGGIGLLALTGGDDEPAPAGTGWPGWLGFLGALAVLLVLVPFQAAAEEYVFRGWLLQGVGAFLRTPWPAILVQAVLFAAAHGWGTRWGFADLAIMATLTGWLTVRTGGLEAAVALHVVNNLIAFGGAAATGELAAEEAAADATWEIFAVSVLVHLGYTIVVLRLARRRGLATVSPEAVPPTGMATPPSAGAAGPPAPTGWPPAPAAGTWPVGAPPTALGTGPADRAHGTTAPDLPRTDGAEPTTGSGGRPSGPGEHVAEPVGETGPPGNRR
;
A
#
# COMPACT_ATOMS: atom_id res chain seq x y z
N MET A 1 -32.34 0.50 -4.40
CA MET A 1 -31.70 1.80 -4.07
C MET A 1 -30.19 1.62 -4.04
N GLY A 2 -29.45 2.18 -4.99
CA GLY A 2 -27.98 2.09 -4.98
C GLY A 2 -27.43 2.80 -3.74
N ALA A 3 -26.57 2.15 -2.96
CA ALA A 3 -26.03 2.75 -1.74
C ALA A 3 -25.36 4.10 -2.07
N VAL A 4 -25.86 5.21 -1.52
CA VAL A 4 -25.32 6.54 -1.78
C VAL A 4 -23.82 6.54 -1.41
N THR A 5 -22.92 6.97 -2.29
CA THR A 5 -21.47 7.11 -2.00
C THR A 5 -21.10 8.55 -1.71
N THR A 6 -20.10 8.79 -0.86
CA THR A 6 -19.56 10.13 -0.58
C THR A 6 -18.13 10.23 -1.13
N PRO A 7 -17.84 11.19 -2.04
CA PRO A 7 -16.48 11.39 -2.54
C PRO A 7 -15.56 11.96 -1.44
N PRO A 8 -14.23 11.79 -1.57
CA PRO A 8 -13.27 12.49 -0.73
C PRO A 8 -13.32 14.01 -0.99
N PRO A 9 -12.96 14.85 -0.01
CA PRO A 9 -12.84 16.29 -0.21
C PRO A 9 -11.87 16.64 -1.35
N PRO A 10 -12.05 17.75 -2.06
CA PRO A 10 -11.06 18.32 -2.96
C PRO A 10 -9.66 18.46 -2.35
N GLY A 11 -8.61 18.35 -3.18
CA GLY A 11 -7.22 18.56 -2.73
C GLY A 11 -6.71 17.45 -1.80
N THR A 12 -7.41 16.33 -1.69
CA THR A 12 -7.02 15.21 -0.83
C THR A 12 -5.95 14.37 -1.52
N PRO A 13 -4.77 14.17 -0.89
CA PRO A 13 -3.73 13.29 -1.43
C PRO A 13 -4.16 11.83 -1.36
N TYR A 14 -3.56 11.00 -2.21
CA TYR A 14 -3.96 9.60 -2.40
C TYR A 14 -4.10 8.80 -1.09
N HIS A 15 -3.13 8.89 -0.16
CA HIS A 15 -3.17 8.15 1.11
C HIS A 15 -4.33 8.53 2.04
N ARG A 16 -5.00 9.66 1.80
CA ARG A 16 -6.10 10.16 2.63
C ARG A 16 -7.47 10.04 1.95
N LEU A 17 -7.56 9.45 0.76
CA LEU A 17 -8.83 9.33 0.02
C LEU A 17 -9.91 8.53 0.78
N ALA A 18 -9.55 7.76 1.82
CA ALA A 18 -10.52 7.04 2.66
C ALA A 18 -11.12 7.92 3.77
N ARG A 19 -10.60 9.14 3.96
CA ARG A 19 -11.07 10.13 4.94
C ARG A 19 -12.19 10.99 4.35
N THR A 20 -13.33 10.36 4.06
CA THR A 20 -14.55 11.04 3.59
C THR A 20 -15.41 11.53 4.77
N ALA A 21 -16.51 12.25 4.51
CA ALA A 21 -17.45 12.66 5.57
C ALA A 21 -18.08 11.47 6.32
N ARG A 22 -18.10 10.28 5.68
CA ARG A 22 -18.60 9.03 6.27
C ARG A 22 -17.55 8.22 7.01
N HIS A 23 -16.30 8.67 6.98
CA HIS A 23 -15.20 8.00 7.67
C HIS A 23 -15.50 7.89 9.18
N ARG A 24 -15.27 6.70 9.72
CA ARG A 24 -15.28 6.37 11.15
C ARG A 24 -14.12 5.42 11.40
N TRP A 25 -13.55 5.46 12.60
CA TRP A 25 -12.35 4.70 12.93
C TRP A 25 -12.51 3.18 12.74
N TRP A 26 -13.72 2.65 12.97
CA TRP A 26 -14.01 1.23 12.84
C TRP A 26 -14.20 0.76 11.38
N ARG A 27 -14.46 1.66 10.42
CA ARG A 27 -14.77 1.26 9.03
C ARG A 27 -13.58 0.62 8.31
N PRO A 28 -12.35 1.15 8.40
CA PRO A 28 -11.16 0.47 7.88
C PRO A 28 -10.93 -0.89 8.56
N VAL A 29 -11.09 -0.96 9.90
CA VAL A 29 -10.90 -2.21 10.65
C VAL A 29 -11.92 -3.27 10.22
N LEU A 30 -13.21 -2.94 10.24
CA LEU A 30 -14.27 -3.85 9.81
C LEU A 30 -14.06 -4.31 8.37
N GLY A 31 -13.72 -3.41 7.46
CA GLY A 31 -13.51 -3.78 6.06
C GLY A 31 -12.29 -4.67 5.87
N THR A 32 -11.21 -4.48 6.65
CA THR A 32 -10.06 -5.40 6.67
C THR A 32 -10.44 -6.78 7.18
N VAL A 33 -11.24 -6.86 8.26
CA VAL A 33 -11.73 -8.16 8.79
C VAL A 33 -12.62 -8.86 7.76
N LEU A 34 -13.57 -8.15 7.16
CA LEU A 34 -14.45 -8.71 6.13
C LEU A 34 -13.67 -9.16 4.89
N LEU A 35 -12.66 -8.40 4.48
CA LEU A 35 -11.77 -8.75 3.38
C LEU A 35 -10.98 -10.03 3.70
N ALA A 36 -10.39 -10.12 4.90
CA ALA A 36 -9.61 -11.28 5.33
C ALA A 36 -10.47 -12.54 5.44
N VAL A 37 -11.64 -12.45 6.08
CA VAL A 37 -12.59 -13.58 6.20
C VAL A 37 -13.13 -14.00 4.83
N GLY A 38 -13.50 -13.02 4.00
CA GLY A 38 -13.99 -13.29 2.65
C GLY A 38 -12.94 -13.97 1.77
N LEU A 39 -11.69 -13.50 1.84
CA LEU A 39 -10.57 -14.09 1.12
C LEU A 39 -10.26 -15.50 1.61
N LEU A 40 -10.16 -15.71 2.93
CA LEU A 40 -9.94 -17.04 3.53
C LEU A 40 -11.05 -18.01 3.12
N THR A 41 -12.32 -17.57 3.16
CA THR A 41 -13.46 -18.38 2.73
C THR A 41 -13.33 -18.76 1.25
N ALA A 42 -13.00 -17.80 0.38
CA ALA A 42 -12.81 -18.06 -1.04
C ALA A 42 -11.66 -19.03 -1.33
N ILE A 43 -10.54 -18.89 -0.62
CA ILE A 43 -9.39 -19.80 -0.70
C ILE A 43 -9.81 -21.21 -0.28
N CYS A 44 -10.43 -21.38 0.90
CA CYS A 44 -10.88 -22.68 1.37
C CYS A 44 -11.88 -23.34 0.42
N LEU A 45 -12.81 -22.57 -0.16
CA LEU A 45 -13.76 -23.09 -1.15
C LEU A 45 -13.05 -23.51 -2.43
N LEU A 46 -12.14 -22.70 -2.96
CA LEU A 46 -11.46 -22.99 -4.22
C LEU A 46 -10.55 -24.22 -4.10
N TYR A 47 -9.72 -24.28 -3.05
CA TYR A 47 -8.88 -25.44 -2.79
C TYR A 47 -9.69 -26.68 -2.38
N GLY A 48 -10.81 -26.51 -1.67
CA GLY A 48 -11.73 -27.61 -1.36
C GLY A 48 -12.38 -28.21 -2.62
N VAL A 49 -12.81 -27.38 -3.56
CA VAL A 49 -13.33 -27.84 -4.87
C VAL A 49 -12.23 -28.50 -5.70
N MET A 50 -11.05 -27.90 -5.78
CA MET A 50 -9.89 -28.50 -6.44
C MET A 50 -9.58 -29.89 -5.86
N ALA A 51 -9.59 -30.00 -4.54
CA ALA A 51 -9.34 -31.25 -3.85
C ALA A 51 -10.41 -32.31 -4.11
N ALA A 52 -11.69 -31.92 -4.09
CA ALA A 52 -12.80 -32.82 -4.44
C ALA A 52 -12.67 -33.33 -5.88
N ILE A 53 -12.37 -32.45 -6.85
CA ILE A 53 -12.16 -32.84 -8.26
C ILE A 53 -10.96 -33.78 -8.38
N GLY A 54 -9.84 -33.47 -7.73
CA GLY A 54 -8.64 -34.31 -7.76
C GLY A 54 -8.90 -35.71 -7.19
N HIS A 55 -9.66 -35.80 -6.08
CA HIS A 55 -10.08 -37.07 -5.50
C HIS A 55 -11.00 -37.87 -6.44
N LEU A 56 -12.04 -37.23 -6.99
CA LEU A 56 -12.97 -37.87 -7.94
C LEU A 56 -12.27 -38.33 -9.23
N ALA A 57 -11.21 -37.63 -9.65
CA ALA A 57 -10.41 -37.99 -10.82
C ALA A 57 -9.34 -39.05 -10.53
N GLY A 58 -9.24 -39.56 -9.30
CA GLY A 58 -8.22 -40.53 -8.90
C GLY A 58 -6.79 -39.98 -8.90
N ARG A 59 -6.61 -38.66 -8.75
CA ARG A 59 -5.31 -37.96 -8.79
C ARG A 59 -4.69 -37.72 -7.42
N SER A 60 -5.16 -38.39 -6.38
CA SER A 60 -4.49 -38.46 -5.09
C SER A 60 -3.32 -39.45 -5.18
N ALA A 61 -2.08 -38.95 -5.18
CA ALA A 61 -0.87 -39.78 -5.27
C ALA A 61 -0.74 -40.74 -4.08
N THR A 62 -1.18 -40.31 -2.89
CA THR A 62 -1.33 -41.10 -1.67
C THR A 62 -2.54 -40.57 -0.86
N PRO A 63 -3.07 -41.33 0.13
CA PRO A 63 -4.15 -40.85 0.99
C PRO A 63 -3.83 -39.55 1.75
N ASP A 64 -2.54 -39.28 1.98
CA ASP A 64 -2.05 -38.14 2.75
C ASP A 64 -1.49 -37.00 1.87
N ALA A 65 -1.34 -37.23 0.56
CA ALA A 65 -0.87 -36.19 -0.36
C ALA A 65 -2.01 -35.26 -0.76
N PRO A 66 -1.78 -33.92 -0.79
CA PRO A 66 -2.78 -33.01 -1.28
C PRO A 66 -3.12 -33.35 -2.75
N PRO A 67 -4.41 -33.48 -3.10
CA PRO A 67 -4.83 -33.71 -4.48
C PRO A 67 -4.37 -32.57 -5.39
N THR A 68 -3.75 -32.92 -6.52
CA THR A 68 -3.24 -32.00 -7.55
C THR A 68 -4.00 -32.19 -8.87
N LEU A 69 -4.18 -31.09 -9.62
CA LEU A 69 -4.70 -31.14 -10.99
C LEU A 69 -3.59 -30.97 -12.05
N GLY A 70 -2.34 -30.91 -11.60
CA GLY A 70 -1.14 -30.67 -12.40
C GLY A 70 -0.62 -29.23 -12.24
N PRO A 71 0.68 -28.98 -12.52
CA PRO A 71 1.36 -27.72 -12.17
C PRO A 71 0.66 -26.47 -12.68
N LEU A 72 0.20 -26.48 -13.94
CA LEU A 72 -0.47 -25.34 -14.54
C LEU A 72 -1.86 -25.09 -13.93
N ALA A 73 -2.60 -26.14 -13.60
CA ALA A 73 -3.93 -26.02 -13.02
C ALA A 73 -3.85 -25.53 -11.56
N ASP A 74 -2.89 -26.06 -10.80
CA ASP A 74 -2.64 -25.66 -9.42
C ASP A 74 -2.17 -24.20 -9.35
N LEU A 75 -1.28 -23.78 -10.25
CA LEU A 75 -0.89 -22.38 -10.42
C LEU A 75 -2.09 -21.49 -10.76
N ALA A 76 -2.95 -21.91 -11.71
CA ALA A 76 -4.13 -21.15 -12.08
C ALA A 76 -5.08 -20.98 -10.88
N VAL A 77 -5.27 -22.03 -10.08
CA VAL A 77 -6.04 -21.98 -8.84
C VAL A 77 -5.43 -20.99 -7.84
N GLY A 78 -4.10 -21.02 -7.64
CA GLY A 78 -3.39 -20.08 -6.78
C GLY A 78 -3.54 -18.62 -7.24
N LEU A 79 -3.40 -18.36 -8.54
CA LEU A 79 -3.58 -17.02 -9.11
C LEU A 79 -5.03 -16.53 -8.95
N VAL A 80 -6.02 -17.40 -9.17
CA VAL A 80 -7.45 -17.07 -8.96
C VAL A 80 -7.75 -16.81 -7.49
N ALA A 81 -7.22 -17.64 -6.57
CA ALA A 81 -7.37 -17.46 -5.13
C ALA A 81 -6.97 -16.05 -4.69
N ILE A 82 -5.83 -15.54 -5.18
CA ILE A 82 -5.38 -14.18 -4.89
C ILE A 82 -6.24 -13.15 -5.64
N ALA A 83 -6.54 -13.38 -6.92
CA ALA A 83 -7.31 -12.45 -7.75
C ALA A 83 -8.71 -12.15 -7.18
N VAL A 84 -9.32 -13.06 -6.42
CA VAL A 84 -10.59 -12.84 -5.71
C VAL A 84 -10.51 -11.69 -4.70
N ALA A 85 -9.33 -11.35 -4.18
CA ALA A 85 -9.18 -10.20 -3.30
C ALA A 85 -9.52 -8.87 -4.00
N LEU A 86 -9.42 -8.79 -5.34
CA LEU A 86 -9.76 -7.58 -6.10
C LEU A 86 -11.25 -7.22 -5.98
N PRO A 87 -12.23 -8.07 -6.39
CA PRO A 87 -13.64 -7.74 -6.22
C PRO A 87 -14.01 -7.54 -4.74
N LEU A 88 -13.48 -8.36 -3.81
CA LEU A 88 -13.73 -8.17 -2.38
C LEU A 88 -13.29 -6.78 -1.89
N THR A 89 -12.12 -6.32 -2.34
CA THR A 89 -11.63 -4.97 -2.00
C THR A 89 -12.52 -3.88 -2.58
N LEU A 90 -12.97 -4.00 -3.83
CA LEU A 90 -13.88 -3.04 -4.45
C LEU A 90 -15.23 -2.97 -3.71
N LEU A 91 -15.75 -4.14 -3.28
CA LEU A 91 -16.96 -4.24 -2.48
C LEU A 91 -16.78 -3.60 -1.10
N ALA A 92 -15.64 -3.83 -0.43
CA ALA A 92 -15.30 -3.18 0.84
C ALA A 92 -15.24 -1.65 0.70
N VAL A 93 -14.65 -1.13 -0.38
CA VAL A 93 -14.66 0.31 -0.69
C VAL A 93 -16.08 0.84 -0.88
N ARG A 94 -16.88 0.10 -1.65
CA ARG A 94 -18.24 0.51 -2.05
C ARG A 94 -19.24 0.51 -0.90
N TRP A 95 -19.18 -0.51 -0.05
CA TRP A 95 -20.18 -0.77 0.99
C TRP A 95 -19.66 -0.42 2.38
N VAL A 96 -18.43 -0.80 2.73
CA VAL A 96 -17.86 -0.51 4.05
C VAL A 96 -17.36 0.93 4.12
N GLN A 97 -16.64 1.44 3.13
CA GLN A 97 -16.19 2.85 3.15
C GLN A 97 -17.18 3.83 2.52
N ALA A 98 -18.21 3.33 1.83
CA ALA A 98 -19.27 4.12 1.20
C ALA A 98 -18.73 5.27 0.33
N ARG A 99 -17.67 5.01 -0.45
CA ARG A 99 -17.05 5.96 -1.37
C ARG A 99 -17.01 5.39 -2.80
N PRO A 100 -16.86 6.23 -3.85
CA PRO A 100 -16.79 5.75 -5.22
C PRO A 100 -15.61 4.79 -5.42
N VAL A 101 -15.85 3.64 -6.06
CA VAL A 101 -14.83 2.57 -6.13
C VAL A 101 -13.53 3.02 -6.79
N GLY A 102 -13.59 3.84 -7.83
CA GLY A 102 -12.40 4.27 -8.55
C GLY A 102 -11.46 5.18 -7.75
N THR A 103 -11.85 5.68 -6.57
CA THR A 103 -10.93 6.42 -5.67
C THR A 103 -9.86 5.52 -5.07
N ILE A 104 -10.05 4.19 -5.12
CA ILE A 104 -8.96 3.27 -4.76
C ILE A 104 -7.90 3.19 -5.86
N SER A 105 -8.27 3.40 -7.12
CA SER A 105 -7.35 3.31 -8.26
C SER A 105 -6.47 4.54 -8.39
N SER A 106 -7.05 5.73 -8.25
CA SER A 106 -6.32 7.00 -8.31
C SER A 106 -7.11 8.16 -7.68
N VAL A 107 -6.43 9.29 -7.49
CA VAL A 107 -7.04 10.56 -7.07
C VAL A 107 -8.07 11.10 -8.06
N CYS A 108 -8.02 10.66 -9.32
CA CYS A 108 -9.00 11.01 -10.35
C CYS A 108 -10.27 10.14 -10.30
N GLY A 109 -10.36 9.18 -9.39
CA GLY A 109 -11.51 8.30 -9.28
C GLY A 109 -11.63 7.27 -10.41
N ARG A 110 -10.53 7.00 -11.14
CA ARG A 110 -10.47 6.01 -12.24
C ARG A 110 -9.05 5.55 -12.51
N LEU A 111 -8.89 4.40 -13.14
CA LEU A 111 -7.58 3.96 -13.65
C LEU A 111 -7.17 4.79 -14.87
N ARG A 112 -5.96 5.34 -14.87
CA ARG A 112 -5.44 6.15 -15.99
C ARG A 112 -4.78 5.22 -17.02
N TRP A 113 -5.56 4.58 -17.88
CA TRP A 113 -5.08 3.58 -18.84
C TRP A 113 -3.86 4.00 -19.69
N ARG A 114 -3.86 5.24 -20.20
CA ARG A 114 -2.70 5.77 -20.97
C ARG A 114 -1.43 5.86 -20.12
N TRP A 115 -1.58 6.16 -18.83
CA TRP A 115 -0.48 6.20 -17.89
C TRP A 115 -0.01 4.79 -17.51
N LEU A 116 -0.95 3.88 -17.21
CA LEU A 116 -0.65 2.47 -16.99
C LEU A 116 0.15 1.86 -18.15
N GLY A 117 -0.26 2.10 -19.41
CA GLY A 117 0.49 1.65 -20.59
C GLY A 117 1.91 2.20 -20.66
N THR A 118 2.12 3.45 -20.24
CA THR A 118 3.47 4.03 -20.16
C THR A 118 4.30 3.37 -19.05
N CYS A 119 3.69 3.10 -17.89
CA CYS A 119 4.37 2.40 -16.80
C CYS A 119 4.72 0.96 -17.21
N LEU A 120 3.84 0.25 -17.93
CA LEU A 120 4.13 -1.08 -18.48
C LEU A 120 5.33 -1.07 -19.41
N LEU A 121 5.40 -0.10 -20.33
CA LEU A 121 6.54 0.05 -21.25
C LEU A 121 7.87 0.33 -20.52
N VAL A 122 7.83 1.01 -19.37
CA VAL A 122 9.03 1.25 -18.55
C VAL A 122 9.37 0.03 -17.68
N ALA A 123 8.36 -0.70 -17.22
CA ALA A 123 8.52 -1.87 -16.36
C ALA A 123 9.19 -3.04 -17.11
N VAL A 124 8.85 -3.27 -18.39
CA VAL A 124 9.44 -4.36 -19.21
C VAL A 124 10.97 -4.34 -19.19
N PRO A 125 11.66 -3.28 -19.64
CA PRO A 125 13.12 -3.26 -19.61
C PRO A 125 13.67 -3.27 -18.18
N ALA A 126 12.98 -2.69 -17.21
CA ALA A 126 13.41 -2.73 -15.81
C ALA A 126 13.49 -4.18 -15.30
N VAL A 127 12.43 -4.97 -15.47
CA VAL A 127 12.36 -6.36 -15.00
C VAL A 127 13.32 -7.27 -15.80
N VAL A 128 13.48 -7.04 -17.10
CA VAL A 128 14.50 -7.76 -17.90
C VAL A 128 15.90 -7.52 -17.34
N VAL A 129 16.23 -6.28 -16.97
CA VAL A 129 17.51 -5.95 -16.33
C VAL A 129 17.61 -6.56 -14.93
N LEU A 130 16.51 -6.61 -14.16
CA LEU A 130 16.48 -7.25 -12.86
C LEU A 130 16.84 -8.74 -12.97
N LEU A 131 16.12 -9.47 -13.82
CA LEU A 131 16.32 -10.92 -13.98
C LEU A 131 17.71 -11.22 -14.57
N GLY A 132 18.06 -10.57 -15.69
CA GLY A 132 19.35 -10.78 -16.35
C GLY A 132 20.53 -10.35 -15.49
N GLY A 133 20.39 -9.25 -14.74
CA GLY A 133 21.41 -8.79 -13.80
C GLY A 133 21.56 -9.71 -12.59
N GLY A 134 20.46 -10.22 -12.04
CA GLY A 134 20.47 -11.18 -10.93
C GLY A 134 21.15 -12.49 -11.32
N ILE A 135 20.74 -13.09 -12.44
CA ILE A 135 21.37 -14.29 -13.01
C ILE A 135 22.85 -14.04 -13.33
N GLY A 136 23.16 -12.90 -13.95
CA GLY A 136 24.54 -12.54 -14.30
C GLY A 136 25.43 -12.36 -13.08
N LEU A 137 24.91 -11.72 -12.02
CA LEU A 137 25.66 -11.56 -10.78
C LEU A 137 25.87 -12.90 -10.07
N LEU A 138 24.84 -13.75 -10.01
CA LEU A 138 24.94 -15.11 -9.46
C LEU A 138 26.01 -15.93 -10.19
N ALA A 139 26.06 -15.87 -11.52
CA ALA A 139 27.07 -16.54 -12.32
C ALA A 139 28.50 -16.04 -12.05
N LEU A 140 28.66 -14.78 -11.64
CA LEU A 140 29.96 -14.18 -11.30
C LEU A 140 30.38 -14.47 -9.85
N THR A 141 29.43 -14.63 -8.93
CA THR A 141 29.69 -14.89 -7.50
C THR A 141 29.79 -16.38 -7.19
N GLY A 142 29.32 -17.24 -8.10
CA GLY A 142 29.40 -18.70 -7.99
C GLY A 142 28.20 -19.33 -7.28
N GLY A 143 27.38 -18.54 -6.58
CA GLY A 143 26.25 -19.00 -5.77
C GLY A 143 26.70 -19.85 -4.57
N ASP A 144 26.16 -19.59 -3.39
CA ASP A 144 26.46 -20.38 -2.18
C ASP A 144 25.51 -21.59 -2.03
N ASP A 145 24.53 -21.75 -2.91
CA ASP A 145 23.46 -22.73 -2.79
C ASP A 145 23.74 -24.02 -3.57
N GLU A 146 23.32 -25.15 -3.00
CA GLU A 146 23.18 -26.42 -3.73
C GLU A 146 22.43 -26.16 -5.05
N PRO A 147 22.87 -26.75 -6.18
CA PRO A 147 22.19 -26.55 -7.44
C PRO A 147 20.71 -26.89 -7.27
N ALA A 148 19.84 -25.89 -7.46
CA ALA A 148 18.40 -26.06 -7.39
C ALA A 148 18.02 -27.29 -8.23
N PRO A 149 17.11 -28.15 -7.74
CA PRO A 149 16.69 -29.32 -8.50
C PRO A 149 16.29 -28.85 -9.89
N ALA A 150 17.04 -29.31 -10.90
CA ALA A 150 16.83 -28.87 -12.27
C ALA A 150 15.36 -29.12 -12.62
N GLY A 151 14.68 -28.08 -13.10
CA GLY A 151 13.31 -28.19 -13.56
C GLY A 151 13.11 -29.38 -14.51
N THR A 152 11.85 -29.73 -14.77
CA THR A 152 11.54 -30.84 -15.69
C THR A 152 12.03 -30.60 -17.13
N GLY A 153 12.59 -29.43 -17.40
CA GLY A 153 13.13 -29.01 -18.68
C GLY A 153 12.07 -28.31 -19.51
N TRP A 154 12.46 -27.94 -20.73
CA TRP A 154 11.57 -27.27 -21.68
C TRP A 154 10.30 -28.10 -21.93
N PRO A 155 9.09 -27.60 -21.62
CA PRO A 155 7.84 -28.37 -21.71
C PRO A 155 7.30 -28.51 -23.15
N GLY A 156 8.04 -28.04 -24.16
CA GLY A 156 7.56 -27.95 -25.54
C GLY A 156 6.69 -26.71 -25.79
N TRP A 157 6.54 -26.34 -27.06
CA TRP A 157 5.78 -25.14 -27.46
C TRP A 157 4.33 -25.18 -27.00
N LEU A 158 3.66 -26.33 -27.07
CA LEU A 158 2.26 -26.44 -26.66
C LEU A 158 2.08 -26.20 -25.15
N GLY A 159 2.94 -26.82 -24.33
CA GLY A 159 2.91 -26.63 -22.87
C GLY A 159 3.25 -25.18 -22.49
N PHE A 160 4.30 -24.63 -23.08
CA PHE A 160 4.72 -23.25 -22.84
C PHE A 160 3.65 -22.23 -23.26
N LEU A 161 3.07 -22.35 -24.47
CA LEU A 161 2.03 -21.43 -24.94
C LEU A 161 0.74 -21.57 -24.12
N GLY A 162 0.41 -22.78 -23.67
CA GLY A 162 -0.70 -23.01 -22.73
C GLY A 162 -0.48 -22.29 -21.40
N ALA A 163 0.71 -22.42 -20.81
CA ALA A 163 1.08 -21.70 -19.60
C ALA A 163 1.04 -20.18 -19.81
N LEU A 164 1.64 -19.69 -20.89
CA LEU A 164 1.67 -18.26 -21.21
C LEU A 164 0.25 -17.69 -21.37
N ALA A 165 -0.67 -18.42 -21.99
CA ALA A 165 -2.06 -17.99 -22.12
C ALA A 165 -2.74 -17.82 -20.75
N VAL A 166 -2.55 -18.79 -19.84
CA VAL A 166 -3.06 -18.70 -18.46
C VAL A 166 -2.45 -17.52 -17.72
N LEU A 167 -1.13 -17.34 -17.81
CA LEU A 167 -0.41 -16.27 -17.14
C LEU A 167 -0.86 -14.88 -17.62
N LEU A 168 -0.96 -14.67 -18.93
CA LEU A 168 -1.39 -13.40 -19.52
C LEU A 168 -2.82 -13.02 -19.12
N VAL A 169 -3.67 -14.02 -18.85
CA VAL A 169 -5.05 -13.79 -18.38
C VAL A 169 -5.08 -13.52 -16.89
N LEU A 170 -4.43 -14.34 -16.06
CA LEU A 170 -4.64 -14.34 -14.60
C LEU A 170 -3.69 -13.42 -13.84
N VAL A 171 -2.41 -13.34 -14.22
CA VAL A 171 -1.40 -12.55 -13.51
C VAL A 171 -1.78 -11.06 -13.42
N PRO A 172 -2.34 -10.42 -14.48
CA PRO A 172 -2.81 -9.04 -14.36
C PRO A 172 -3.82 -8.80 -13.25
N PHE A 173 -4.74 -9.75 -13.03
CA PHE A 173 -5.75 -9.66 -11.97
C PHE A 173 -5.17 -10.00 -10.60
N GLN A 174 -4.27 -10.99 -10.51
CA GLN A 174 -3.56 -11.33 -9.27
C GLN A 174 -2.74 -10.14 -8.78
N ALA A 175 -1.86 -9.60 -9.62
CA ALA A 175 -1.03 -8.45 -9.26
C ALA A 175 -1.90 -7.22 -8.94
N ALA A 176 -2.96 -6.96 -9.72
CA ALA A 176 -3.89 -5.88 -9.39
C ALA A 176 -4.60 -6.10 -8.05
N ALA A 177 -4.99 -7.33 -7.72
CA ALA A 177 -5.63 -7.63 -6.44
C ALA A 177 -4.72 -7.26 -5.27
N GLU A 178 -3.47 -7.69 -5.30
CA GLU A 178 -2.50 -7.35 -4.26
C GLU A 178 -2.25 -5.84 -4.17
N GLU A 179 -2.02 -5.18 -5.30
CA GLU A 179 -1.81 -3.73 -5.30
C GLU A 179 -3.03 -2.96 -4.76
N TYR A 180 -4.26 -3.42 -5.07
CA TYR A 180 -5.49 -2.85 -4.52
C TYR A 180 -5.64 -3.13 -3.03
N VAL A 181 -5.23 -4.30 -2.53
CA VAL A 181 -5.26 -4.61 -1.09
C VAL A 181 -4.23 -3.76 -0.34
N PHE A 182 -2.96 -3.81 -0.74
CA PHE A 182 -1.87 -3.21 0.02
C PHE A 182 -1.75 -1.70 -0.20
N ARG A 183 -1.69 -1.25 -1.45
CA ARG A 183 -1.49 0.18 -1.80
C ARG A 183 -2.82 0.91 -1.96
N GLY A 184 -3.91 0.19 -2.22
CA GLY A 184 -5.26 0.75 -2.29
C GLY A 184 -5.95 0.79 -0.93
N TRP A 185 -6.22 -0.36 -0.33
CA TRP A 185 -7.02 -0.49 0.87
C TRP A 185 -6.24 -0.19 2.15
N LEU A 186 -5.16 -0.92 2.41
CA LEU A 186 -4.38 -0.78 3.65
C LEU A 186 -3.71 0.58 3.75
N LEU A 187 -3.02 1.02 2.69
CA LEU A 187 -2.35 2.32 2.65
C LEU A 187 -3.35 3.47 2.91
N GLN A 188 -4.51 3.46 2.25
CA GLN A 188 -5.50 4.52 2.46
C GLN A 188 -6.26 4.38 3.79
N GLY A 189 -6.47 3.14 4.25
CA GLY A 189 -7.10 2.83 5.53
C GLY A 189 -6.28 3.37 6.71
N VAL A 190 -4.97 3.09 6.73
CA VAL A 190 -4.04 3.63 7.73
C VAL A 190 -3.81 5.13 7.49
N GLY A 191 -3.61 5.53 6.24
CA GLY A 191 -3.37 6.93 5.87
C GLY A 191 -4.52 7.87 6.21
N ALA A 192 -5.76 7.38 6.34
CA ALA A 192 -6.90 8.18 6.80
C ALA A 192 -6.74 8.75 8.22
N PHE A 193 -5.92 8.11 9.07
CA PHE A 193 -5.66 8.52 10.44
C PHE A 193 -4.45 9.47 10.55
N LEU A 194 -3.63 9.57 9.51
CA LEU A 194 -2.32 10.20 9.58
C LEU A 194 -2.18 11.38 8.62
N ARG A 195 -1.31 12.33 8.94
CA ARG A 195 -1.02 13.48 8.08
C ARG A 195 -0.02 13.11 6.99
N THR A 196 1.03 12.39 7.36
CA THR A 196 2.08 11.91 6.47
C THR A 196 1.77 10.51 5.93
N PRO A 197 2.23 10.17 4.72
CA PRO A 197 1.98 8.85 4.13
C PRO A 197 2.92 7.76 4.69
N TRP A 198 4.05 8.14 5.29
CA TRP A 198 5.13 7.20 5.63
C TRP A 198 4.71 6.04 6.52
N PRO A 199 3.97 6.23 7.63
CA PRO A 199 3.62 5.09 8.47
C PRO A 199 2.67 4.13 7.74
N ALA A 200 1.78 4.65 6.89
CA ALA A 200 0.92 3.80 6.05
C ALA A 200 1.72 3.01 5.01
N ILE A 201 2.74 3.63 4.40
CA ILE A 201 3.66 2.98 3.45
C ILE A 201 4.46 1.87 4.15
N LEU A 202 4.98 2.11 5.34
CA LEU A 202 5.77 1.12 6.07
C LEU A 202 4.91 -0.06 6.54
N VAL A 203 3.72 0.21 7.10
CA VAL A 203 2.80 -0.84 7.54
C VAL A 203 2.40 -1.75 6.38
N GLN A 204 1.98 -1.19 5.25
CA GLN A 204 1.60 -2.04 4.10
C GLN A 204 2.80 -2.77 3.50
N ALA A 205 4.02 -2.20 3.57
CA ALA A 205 5.21 -2.83 3.01
C ALA A 205 5.65 -4.06 3.81
N VAL A 206 5.65 -3.95 5.14
CA VAL A 206 5.97 -5.07 6.04
C VAL A 206 4.91 -6.17 5.90
N LEU A 207 3.62 -5.81 5.86
CA LEU A 207 2.55 -6.78 5.67
C LEU A 207 2.61 -7.45 4.30
N PHE A 208 3.02 -6.71 3.25
CA PHE A 208 3.21 -7.28 1.91
C PHE A 208 4.33 -8.32 1.91
N ALA A 209 5.50 -7.99 2.48
CA ALA A 209 6.60 -8.94 2.59
C ALA A 209 6.20 -10.17 3.41
N ALA A 210 5.57 -9.98 4.58
CA ALA A 210 5.10 -11.08 5.42
C ALA A 210 4.06 -11.98 4.74
N ALA A 211 3.20 -11.41 3.88
CA ALA A 211 2.23 -12.19 3.11
C ALA A 211 2.86 -13.10 2.05
N HIS A 212 4.11 -12.82 1.64
CA HIS A 212 4.89 -13.64 0.72
C HIS A 212 5.79 -14.66 1.44
N GLY A 213 5.76 -14.67 2.78
CA GLY A 213 6.59 -15.55 3.62
C GLY A 213 7.78 -14.83 4.24
N TRP A 214 8.44 -15.51 5.17
CA TRP A 214 9.66 -15.00 5.82
C TRP A 214 10.92 -15.26 4.99
N GLY A 215 10.96 -16.39 4.27
CA GLY A 215 12.02 -16.78 3.34
C GLY A 215 13.43 -16.49 3.83
N THR A 216 14.29 -15.99 2.93
CA THR A 216 15.61 -15.48 3.31
C THR A 216 15.50 -14.05 3.81
N ARG A 217 16.47 -13.61 4.62
CA ARG A 217 16.58 -12.20 5.03
C ARG A 217 16.65 -11.24 3.85
N TRP A 218 17.17 -11.69 2.71
CA TRP A 218 17.36 -10.90 1.51
C TRP A 218 16.08 -10.80 0.70
N GLY A 219 15.36 -11.90 0.49
CA GLY A 219 14.07 -11.88 -0.18
C GLY A 219 12.99 -11.14 0.61
N PHE A 220 12.94 -11.30 1.94
CA PHE A 220 12.05 -10.49 2.77
C PHE A 220 12.38 -8.99 2.67
N ALA A 221 13.67 -8.63 2.73
CA ALA A 221 14.12 -7.24 2.59
C ALA A 221 13.80 -6.69 1.19
N ASP A 222 13.96 -7.51 0.15
CA ASP A 222 13.65 -7.15 -1.23
C ASP A 222 12.17 -6.76 -1.38
N LEU A 223 11.28 -7.65 -0.93
CA LEU A 223 9.84 -7.44 -0.96
C LEU A 223 9.42 -6.20 -0.15
N ALA A 224 10.02 -6.00 1.03
CA ALA A 224 9.74 -4.85 1.87
C ALA A 224 10.21 -3.52 1.22
N ILE A 225 11.39 -3.50 0.59
CA ILE A 225 11.91 -2.32 -0.11
C ILE A 225 11.08 -2.04 -1.37
N MET A 226 10.80 -3.06 -2.18
CA MET A 226 9.95 -2.94 -3.36
C MET A 226 8.57 -2.39 -2.98
N ALA A 227 7.93 -2.96 -1.95
CA ALA A 227 6.63 -2.51 -1.47
C ALA A 227 6.67 -1.08 -0.91
N THR A 228 7.78 -0.67 -0.28
CA THR A 228 7.99 0.70 0.18
C THR A 228 8.11 1.68 -1.00
N LEU A 229 8.92 1.35 -2.00
CA LEU A 229 9.14 2.19 -3.18
C LEU A 229 7.86 2.33 -4.02
N THR A 230 7.14 1.24 -4.26
CA THR A 230 5.87 1.25 -5.00
C THR A 230 4.75 1.93 -4.22
N GLY A 231 4.68 1.74 -2.89
CA GLY A 231 3.77 2.49 -2.02
C GLY A 231 4.04 4.00 -2.06
N TRP A 232 5.31 4.40 -2.00
CA TRP A 232 5.72 5.79 -2.17
C TRP A 232 5.36 6.34 -3.55
N LEU A 233 5.67 5.60 -4.61
CA LEU A 233 5.38 5.97 -5.99
C LEU A 233 3.87 6.14 -6.22
N THR A 234 3.05 5.28 -5.61
CA THR A 234 1.59 5.38 -5.63
C THR A 234 1.12 6.72 -5.05
N VAL A 235 1.64 7.11 -3.89
CA VAL A 235 1.31 8.40 -3.26
C VAL A 235 1.79 9.58 -4.12
N ARG A 236 3.01 9.50 -4.66
CA ARG A 236 3.61 10.58 -5.45
C ARG A 236 2.98 10.78 -6.83
N THR A 237 2.45 9.72 -7.42
CA THR A 237 1.79 9.77 -8.75
C THR A 237 0.27 9.84 -8.65
N GLY A 238 -0.28 9.74 -7.44
CA GLY A 238 -1.72 9.84 -7.18
C GLY A 238 -2.51 8.61 -7.62
N GLY A 239 -1.90 7.43 -7.76
CA GLY A 239 -2.62 6.22 -8.18
C GLY A 239 -1.76 4.96 -8.30
N LEU A 240 -2.42 3.81 -8.44
CA LEU A 240 -1.83 2.47 -8.42
C LEU A 240 -1.07 2.09 -9.70
N GLU A 241 -1.21 2.85 -10.79
CA GLU A 241 -0.85 2.40 -12.13
C GLU A 241 0.63 1.97 -12.25
N ALA A 242 1.54 2.70 -11.61
CA ALA A 242 2.96 2.39 -11.68
C ALA A 242 3.33 1.13 -10.87
N ALA A 243 2.65 0.89 -9.75
CA ALA A 243 2.87 -0.28 -8.92
C ALA A 243 2.28 -1.53 -9.60
N VAL A 244 1.05 -1.44 -10.11
CA VAL A 244 0.41 -2.50 -10.91
C VAL A 244 1.24 -2.86 -12.12
N ALA A 245 1.73 -1.88 -12.89
CA ALA A 245 2.54 -2.16 -14.07
C ALA A 245 3.83 -2.95 -13.75
N LEU A 246 4.56 -2.52 -12.71
CA LEU A 246 5.79 -3.18 -12.30
C LEU A 246 5.50 -4.61 -11.84
N HIS A 247 4.50 -4.78 -10.97
CA HIS A 247 4.12 -6.06 -10.42
C HIS A 247 3.67 -7.05 -11.52
N VAL A 248 2.78 -6.61 -12.42
CA VAL A 248 2.32 -7.45 -13.54
C VAL A 248 3.48 -7.93 -14.40
N VAL A 249 4.39 -7.03 -14.77
CA VAL A 249 5.54 -7.38 -15.61
C VAL A 249 6.51 -8.29 -14.85
N ASN A 250 6.75 -8.01 -13.57
CA ASN A 250 7.61 -8.83 -12.72
C ASN A 250 7.12 -10.27 -12.67
N ASN A 251 5.84 -10.47 -12.35
CA ASN A 251 5.27 -11.81 -12.20
C ASN A 251 5.10 -12.52 -13.55
N LEU A 252 4.76 -11.80 -14.63
CA LEU A 252 4.68 -12.42 -15.97
C LEU A 252 6.04 -12.94 -16.43
N ILE A 253 7.12 -12.19 -16.19
CA ILE A 253 8.47 -12.62 -16.56
C ILE A 253 8.94 -13.74 -15.65
N ALA A 254 8.72 -13.66 -14.33
CA ALA A 254 9.10 -14.69 -13.37
C ALA A 254 8.38 -16.02 -13.66
N PHE A 255 7.04 -16.02 -13.71
CA PHE A 255 6.27 -17.24 -14.01
C PHE A 255 6.49 -17.72 -15.44
N GLY A 256 6.73 -16.81 -16.40
CA GLY A 256 7.10 -17.18 -17.77
C GLY A 256 8.45 -17.90 -17.83
N GLY A 257 9.41 -17.47 -17.02
CA GLY A 257 10.69 -18.15 -16.83
C GLY A 257 10.50 -19.55 -16.27
N ALA A 258 9.77 -19.67 -15.15
CA ALA A 258 9.43 -20.96 -14.54
C ALA A 258 8.66 -21.89 -15.50
N ALA A 259 7.78 -21.34 -16.34
CA ALA A 259 7.11 -22.10 -17.39
C ALA A 259 8.10 -22.63 -18.44
N ALA A 260 9.12 -21.85 -18.81
CA ALA A 260 10.12 -22.26 -19.79
C ALA A 260 11.10 -23.32 -19.25
N THR A 261 11.40 -23.30 -17.95
CA THR A 261 12.31 -24.24 -17.28
C THR A 261 11.60 -25.50 -16.75
N GLY A 262 10.27 -25.52 -16.77
CA GLY A 262 9.49 -26.66 -16.27
C GLY A 262 9.40 -26.69 -14.74
N GLU A 263 9.40 -25.51 -14.11
CA GLU A 263 9.47 -25.27 -12.66
C GLU A 263 8.16 -24.69 -12.10
N LEU A 264 7.05 -24.76 -12.85
CA LEU A 264 5.75 -24.25 -12.38
C LEU A 264 5.22 -24.89 -11.09
N ALA A 265 5.75 -26.06 -10.71
CA ALA A 265 5.41 -26.76 -9.47
C ALA A 265 6.42 -26.49 -8.33
N ALA A 266 7.46 -25.68 -8.57
CA ALA A 266 8.42 -25.36 -7.54
C ALA A 266 7.72 -24.58 -6.41
N GLU A 267 8.02 -24.96 -5.16
CA GLU A 267 7.48 -24.31 -3.96
C GLU A 267 8.28 -23.06 -3.56
N GLU A 268 9.19 -22.61 -4.42
CA GLU A 268 10.05 -21.46 -4.15
C GLU A 268 9.23 -20.17 -4.09
N ALA A 269 9.24 -19.53 -2.93
CA ALA A 269 8.53 -18.30 -2.72
C ALA A 269 9.36 -17.12 -3.22
N ALA A 270 8.70 -16.02 -3.60
CA ALA A 270 9.39 -14.77 -3.89
C ALA A 270 10.25 -14.27 -2.70
N ALA A 271 9.95 -14.71 -1.47
CA ALA A 271 10.71 -14.41 -0.27
C ALA A 271 12.05 -15.18 -0.17
N ASP A 272 12.30 -16.15 -1.05
CA ASP A 272 13.50 -17.00 -1.01
C ASP A 272 14.67 -16.42 -1.83
N ALA A 273 14.50 -15.22 -2.41
CA ALA A 273 15.50 -14.59 -3.25
C ALA A 273 16.88 -14.45 -2.58
N THR A 274 17.94 -14.65 -3.37
CA THR A 274 19.33 -14.53 -2.93
C THR A 274 19.76 -13.06 -2.75
N TRP A 275 20.94 -12.84 -2.16
CA TRP A 275 21.47 -11.49 -1.98
C TRP A 275 21.84 -10.83 -3.32
N GLU A 276 22.19 -11.61 -4.35
CA GLU A 276 22.47 -11.12 -5.70
C GLU A 276 21.21 -10.54 -6.34
N ILE A 277 20.11 -11.29 -6.29
CA ILE A 277 18.80 -10.83 -6.77
C ILE A 277 18.39 -9.59 -6.00
N PHE A 278 18.50 -9.60 -4.67
CA PHE A 278 18.22 -8.44 -3.83
C PHE A 278 19.03 -7.20 -4.24
N ALA A 279 20.35 -7.33 -4.42
CA ALA A 279 21.23 -6.20 -4.74
C ALA A 279 20.84 -5.56 -6.09
N VAL A 280 20.62 -6.38 -7.12
CA VAL A 280 20.21 -5.92 -8.45
C VAL A 280 18.80 -5.33 -8.40
N SER A 281 17.88 -6.02 -7.72
CA SER A 281 16.49 -5.60 -7.56
C SER A 281 16.38 -4.22 -6.93
N VAL A 282 17.12 -3.93 -5.85
CA VAL A 282 17.12 -2.60 -5.21
C VAL A 282 17.52 -1.51 -6.20
N LEU A 283 18.58 -1.72 -6.98
CA LEU A 283 19.06 -0.76 -7.97
C LEU A 283 18.02 -0.53 -9.09
N VAL A 284 17.43 -1.61 -9.59
CA VAL A 284 16.41 -1.54 -10.64
C VAL A 284 15.14 -0.85 -10.15
N HIS A 285 14.65 -1.20 -8.96
CA HIS A 285 13.46 -0.59 -8.38
C HIS A 285 13.63 0.91 -8.10
N LEU A 286 14.81 1.33 -7.65
CA LEU A 286 15.18 2.75 -7.54
C LEU A 286 15.19 3.42 -8.92
N GLY A 287 15.81 2.79 -9.92
CA GLY A 287 15.84 3.27 -11.30
C GLY A 287 14.44 3.46 -11.89
N TYR A 288 13.59 2.44 -11.81
CA TYR A 288 12.18 2.47 -12.21
C TYR A 288 11.45 3.63 -11.53
N THR A 289 11.60 3.75 -10.22
CA THR A 289 10.98 4.82 -9.43
C THR A 289 11.41 6.21 -9.92
N ILE A 290 12.71 6.43 -10.15
CA ILE A 290 13.25 7.70 -10.64
C ILE A 290 12.67 8.04 -12.03
N VAL A 291 12.66 7.08 -12.96
CA VAL A 291 12.15 7.26 -14.32
C VAL A 291 10.66 7.60 -14.29
N VAL A 292 9.84 6.83 -13.57
CA VAL A 292 8.41 7.05 -13.48
C VAL A 292 8.10 8.42 -12.88
N LEU A 293 8.83 8.86 -11.84
CA LEU A 293 8.61 10.19 -11.26
C LEU A 293 8.99 11.34 -12.18
N ARG A 294 10.03 11.18 -13.00
CA ARG A 294 10.40 12.16 -14.03
C ARG A 294 9.30 12.25 -15.08
N LEU A 295 8.78 11.11 -15.55
CA LEU A 295 7.68 11.07 -16.51
C LEU A 295 6.38 11.64 -15.94
N ALA A 296 6.04 11.30 -14.69
CA ALA A 296 4.86 11.81 -14.00
C ALA A 296 4.89 13.34 -13.86
N ARG A 297 6.05 13.91 -13.50
CA ARG A 297 6.27 15.36 -13.44
C ARG A 297 6.16 16.01 -14.81
N ARG A 298 6.80 15.45 -15.84
CA ARG A 298 6.75 15.97 -17.22
C ARG A 298 5.33 15.97 -17.79
N ARG A 299 4.48 15.03 -17.39
CA ARG A 299 3.08 14.91 -17.83
C ARG A 299 2.09 15.66 -16.94
N GLY A 300 2.54 16.31 -15.86
CA GLY A 300 1.66 17.06 -14.96
C GLY A 300 0.56 16.20 -14.33
N LEU A 301 0.89 14.98 -13.87
CA LEU A 301 -0.12 14.09 -13.28
C LEU A 301 -0.79 14.73 -12.05
N ALA A 302 -2.11 14.60 -11.96
CA ALA A 302 -2.85 14.94 -10.76
C ALA A 302 -2.41 14.04 -9.59
N THR A 303 -2.07 14.67 -8.47
CA THR A 303 -1.58 14.01 -7.24
C THR A 303 -2.56 14.17 -6.06
N VAL A 304 -3.62 14.95 -6.25
CA VAL A 304 -4.70 15.18 -5.29
C VAL A 304 -6.05 15.07 -5.99
N SER A 305 -7.11 14.82 -5.22
CA SER A 305 -8.48 14.78 -5.76
C SER A 305 -8.86 16.12 -6.40
N PRO A 306 -9.59 16.11 -7.52
CA PRO A 306 -9.98 17.32 -8.24
C PRO A 306 -10.90 18.20 -7.39
N GLU A 307 -10.90 19.49 -7.69
CA GLU A 307 -11.88 20.41 -7.13
C GLU A 307 -13.28 19.99 -7.55
N ALA A 308 -14.23 20.03 -6.61
CA ALA A 308 -15.61 19.75 -6.92
C ALA A 308 -16.08 20.89 -7.82
N VAL A 309 -16.23 20.63 -9.12
CA VAL A 309 -16.89 21.59 -10.02
C VAL A 309 -18.32 21.73 -9.51
N PRO A 310 -18.74 22.89 -8.98
CA PRO A 310 -20.13 23.08 -8.63
C PRO A 310 -20.97 22.83 -9.90
N PRO A 311 -22.14 22.18 -9.79
CA PRO A 311 -22.98 21.95 -10.96
C PRO A 311 -23.18 23.28 -11.69
N THR A 312 -22.69 23.37 -12.92
CA THR A 312 -22.84 24.54 -13.78
C THR A 312 -24.32 24.63 -14.14
N GLY A 313 -25.10 25.29 -13.29
CA GLY A 313 -26.56 25.20 -13.37
C GLY A 313 -27.32 25.76 -12.16
N MET A 314 -26.77 26.73 -11.44
CA MET A 314 -27.57 27.77 -10.82
C MET A 314 -26.82 29.07 -11.07
N ALA A 315 -27.00 29.61 -12.27
CA ALA A 315 -26.88 31.05 -12.41
C ALA A 315 -27.81 31.63 -11.34
N THR A 316 -27.24 32.30 -10.34
CA THR A 316 -28.01 33.31 -9.61
C THR A 316 -28.67 34.16 -10.69
N PRO A 317 -30.01 34.22 -10.78
CA PRO A 317 -30.62 35.13 -11.74
C PRO A 317 -30.00 36.50 -11.47
N PRO A 318 -29.59 37.26 -12.50
CA PRO A 318 -29.18 38.63 -12.28
C PRO A 318 -30.28 39.25 -11.44
N SER A 319 -29.91 39.88 -10.32
CA SER A 319 -30.86 40.69 -9.57
C SER A 319 -31.50 41.61 -10.59
N ALA A 320 -32.76 41.31 -10.96
CA ALA A 320 -33.54 42.22 -11.76
C ALA A 320 -33.57 43.47 -10.90
N GLY A 321 -32.79 44.49 -11.27
CA GLY A 321 -33.01 45.83 -10.78
C GLY A 321 -34.48 46.06 -10.99
N ALA A 322 -35.21 46.26 -9.90
CA ALA A 322 -36.62 46.58 -9.95
C ALA A 322 -36.72 47.93 -10.67
N ALA A 323 -36.83 47.88 -11.99
CA ALA A 323 -37.40 48.94 -12.78
C ALA A 323 -38.83 49.08 -12.25
N GLY A 324 -39.06 50.15 -11.50
CA GLY A 324 -40.38 50.50 -11.03
C GLY A 324 -41.34 50.65 -12.22
N PRO A 325 -42.63 50.33 -12.04
CA PRO A 325 -43.61 50.46 -13.13
C PRO A 325 -43.72 51.93 -13.58
N PRO A 326 -44.01 52.18 -14.87
CA PRO A 326 -44.16 53.56 -15.36
C PRO A 326 -45.34 54.23 -14.65
N ALA A 327 -45.11 55.46 -14.16
CA ALA A 327 -46.13 56.26 -13.49
C ALA A 327 -47.26 56.66 -14.46
N PRO A 328 -48.53 56.65 -14.04
CA PRO A 328 -49.61 57.22 -14.83
C PRO A 328 -49.52 58.75 -14.83
N THR A 329 -49.55 59.34 -16.02
CA THR A 329 -49.64 60.79 -16.22
C THR A 329 -51.02 61.29 -15.81
N GLY A 330 -51.06 62.22 -14.85
CA GLY A 330 -52.19 63.14 -14.69
C GLY A 330 -52.66 63.36 -13.27
N TRP A 331 -51.90 64.13 -12.47
CA TRP A 331 -52.42 64.91 -11.32
C TRP A 331 -51.58 66.20 -11.18
N PRO A 332 -52.18 67.34 -10.77
CA PRO A 332 -51.50 68.64 -10.73
C PRO A 332 -50.49 68.76 -9.58
N PRO A 333 -49.56 69.73 -9.62
CA PRO A 333 -48.45 69.77 -8.68
C PRO A 333 -48.87 70.31 -7.30
N ALA A 334 -48.34 69.69 -6.23
CA ALA A 334 -48.37 70.20 -4.87
C ALA A 334 -47.10 71.03 -4.57
N PRO A 335 -47.14 72.01 -3.65
CA PRO A 335 -46.13 73.06 -3.55
C PRO A 335 -44.85 72.63 -2.81
N ALA A 336 -43.76 73.34 -3.11
CA ALA A 336 -42.43 73.12 -2.57
C ALA A 336 -42.28 73.48 -1.08
N ALA A 337 -41.59 72.61 -0.34
CA ALA A 337 -40.89 72.87 0.92
C ALA A 337 -39.73 71.86 0.95
N GLY A 338 -38.47 72.16 1.26
CA GLY A 338 -37.83 73.23 2.01
C GLY A 338 -36.61 72.55 2.64
N THR A 339 -35.40 72.95 2.22
CA THR A 339 -34.13 72.33 2.62
C THR A 339 -33.82 72.56 4.10
N TRP A 340 -33.31 71.55 4.81
CA TRP A 340 -32.59 71.74 6.08
C TRP A 340 -31.25 70.98 6.07
N PRO A 341 -30.17 71.55 6.66
CA PRO A 341 -28.81 71.08 6.49
C PRO A 341 -28.27 70.21 7.64
N VAL A 342 -27.15 69.54 7.33
CA VAL A 342 -26.34 68.63 8.17
C VAL A 342 -25.72 69.35 9.38
N GLY A 343 -25.68 68.68 10.54
CA GLY A 343 -24.94 69.09 11.75
C GLY A 343 -24.29 67.92 12.47
N ALA A 344 -23.02 68.10 12.86
CA ALA A 344 -22.08 67.13 13.46
C ALA A 344 -22.24 66.99 15.01
N PRO A 345 -21.48 66.11 15.70
CA PRO A 345 -21.84 65.54 17.02
C PRO A 345 -21.30 66.35 18.22
N PRO A 346 -21.75 66.07 19.46
CA PRO A 346 -21.16 66.68 20.65
C PRO A 346 -20.12 65.79 21.37
N THR A 347 -19.03 66.45 21.77
CA THR A 347 -18.04 66.03 22.77
C THR A 347 -18.22 66.82 24.08
N ALA A 348 -18.02 66.19 25.23
CA ALA A 348 -17.62 66.79 26.52
C ALA A 348 -16.84 65.69 27.30
N LEU A 349 -15.55 65.82 27.62
CA LEU A 349 -14.92 66.53 28.77
C LEU A 349 -15.64 66.19 30.10
N GLY A 350 -15.07 65.65 31.17
CA GLY A 350 -13.69 65.43 31.61
C GLY A 350 -13.59 65.80 33.10
N THR A 351 -13.34 64.86 34.01
CA THR A 351 -12.89 65.11 35.40
C THR A 351 -11.93 64.00 35.83
N GLY A 352 -10.69 64.38 36.18
CA GLY A 352 -9.63 63.49 36.66
C GLY A 352 -9.63 63.27 38.18
N PRO A 353 -8.47 63.06 38.82
CA PRO A 353 -8.06 61.75 39.35
C PRO A 353 -7.89 61.72 40.88
N ALA A 354 -7.83 60.51 41.47
CA ALA A 354 -7.35 60.30 42.83
C ALA A 354 -6.54 59.00 42.96
N ASP A 355 -5.34 59.15 43.48
CA ASP A 355 -4.35 58.15 43.86
C ASP A 355 -4.87 57.09 44.84
N ARG A 356 -4.32 55.87 44.75
CA ARG A 356 -3.48 55.29 45.82
C ARG A 356 -2.84 53.96 45.41
N ALA A 357 -1.52 53.93 45.58
CA ALA A 357 -0.62 52.79 45.49
C ALA A 357 -0.66 51.91 46.76
N HIS A 358 -0.38 50.61 46.58
CA HIS A 358 0.45 49.71 47.42
C HIS A 358 0.59 48.40 46.59
N GLY A 359 1.79 47.97 46.15
CA GLY A 359 2.80 47.25 46.93
C GLY A 359 2.28 45.84 47.28
N THR A 360 2.88 44.69 46.96
CA THR A 360 4.30 44.33 46.81
C THR A 360 4.42 42.87 46.33
N THR A 361 5.46 42.61 45.52
CA THR A 361 6.34 41.41 45.49
C THR A 361 5.77 39.99 45.37
N ALA A 362 6.06 39.37 44.21
CA ALA A 362 6.25 37.93 44.06
C ALA A 362 7.66 37.53 44.56
N PRO A 363 7.86 36.36 45.20
CA PRO A 363 9.20 35.88 45.52
C PRO A 363 9.69 34.83 44.52
N ASP A 364 10.95 35.04 44.11
CA ASP A 364 11.84 34.06 43.50
C ASP A 364 12.32 33.01 44.54
N LEU A 365 12.44 31.77 44.04
CA LEU A 365 13.25 30.58 44.37
C LEU A 365 14.03 30.46 45.71
N PRO A 366 14.38 29.21 46.08
CA PRO A 366 15.81 28.93 46.11
C PRO A 366 16.24 27.67 45.37
N ARG A 367 17.38 27.84 44.71
CA ARG A 367 18.33 26.87 44.17
C ARG A 367 19.09 26.24 45.34
N THR A 368 19.35 24.94 45.31
CA THR A 368 20.42 24.31 46.12
C THR A 368 21.37 23.58 45.20
N ASP A 369 22.60 24.08 45.13
CA ASP A 369 23.77 23.40 44.58
C ASP A 369 24.51 22.65 45.71
N GLY A 370 25.21 21.57 45.33
CA GLY A 370 26.23 20.86 46.12
C GLY A 370 25.74 19.50 46.67
N ALA A 371 26.45 18.37 46.57
CA ALA A 371 27.80 18.08 46.10
C ALA A 371 27.95 16.56 45.89
N GLU A 372 28.66 16.14 44.84
CA GLU A 372 29.52 14.94 44.84
C GLU A 372 30.89 15.37 45.40
N PRO A 373 31.74 14.51 46.02
CA PRO A 373 32.16 13.22 45.45
C PRO A 373 32.47 12.10 46.49
N THR A 374 32.66 10.85 46.04
CA THR A 374 33.81 9.98 46.41
C THR A 374 33.75 8.59 45.77
N THR A 375 34.78 8.32 44.97
CA THR A 375 35.61 7.10 44.85
C THR A 375 35.21 5.84 45.62
N GLY A 376 35.25 4.68 44.96
CA GLY A 376 35.28 3.39 45.65
C GLY A 376 35.32 2.16 44.74
N SER A 377 36.51 1.83 44.26
CA SER A 377 36.86 0.57 43.58
C SER A 377 36.68 -0.67 44.47
N GLY A 378 36.35 -1.82 43.84
CA GLY A 378 36.93 -3.12 44.19
C GLY A 378 36.00 -4.16 44.82
N GLY A 379 36.10 -5.40 44.32
CA GLY A 379 35.91 -6.59 45.17
C GLY A 379 34.89 -7.65 44.74
N ARG A 380 35.19 -8.44 43.71
CA ARG A 380 35.15 -9.93 43.85
C ARG A 380 36.42 -10.35 44.62
N PRO A 381 36.54 -11.52 45.30
CA PRO A 381 36.01 -12.86 44.94
C PRO A 381 35.51 -13.70 46.16
N SER A 382 34.83 -14.84 46.01
CA SER A 382 35.31 -16.25 46.12
C SER A 382 34.11 -17.03 46.70
N GLY A 383 33.60 -18.16 46.21
CA GLY A 383 34.17 -19.53 46.22
C GLY A 383 34.19 -20.14 47.64
N PRO A 384 34.14 -21.48 47.87
CA PRO A 384 33.95 -22.61 46.96
C PRO A 384 33.02 -23.74 47.53
N GLY A 385 32.84 -24.82 46.77
CA GLY A 385 32.19 -26.05 47.23
C GLY A 385 32.23 -27.15 46.17
N GLU A 386 33.37 -27.81 46.06
CA GLU A 386 33.66 -28.98 45.23
C GLU A 386 32.83 -30.20 45.64
N HIS A 387 32.51 -31.07 44.67
CA HIS A 387 32.83 -32.50 44.81
C HIS A 387 33.12 -33.14 43.44
N VAL A 388 34.27 -33.80 43.44
CA VAL A 388 34.96 -34.56 42.39
C VAL A 388 34.49 -36.02 42.40
N ALA A 389 34.38 -36.67 41.23
CA ALA A 389 34.99 -37.99 40.96
C ALA A 389 34.82 -38.43 39.48
N GLU A 390 35.91 -39.01 39.00
CA GLU A 390 36.34 -39.30 37.62
C GLU A 390 35.91 -40.70 37.07
N PRO A 391 36.39 -41.16 35.88
CA PRO A 391 35.68 -42.08 34.98
C PRO A 391 36.17 -43.54 35.01
N VAL A 392 35.48 -44.41 34.28
CA VAL A 392 35.98 -45.74 33.87
C VAL A 392 35.64 -45.96 32.40
N GLY A 393 36.63 -46.33 31.59
CA GLY A 393 36.46 -46.79 30.21
C GLY A 393 36.74 -48.28 30.05
N GLU A 394 36.34 -48.86 28.92
CA GLU A 394 36.93 -50.05 28.25
C GLU A 394 36.11 -50.35 26.96
N THR A 395 36.73 -50.23 25.76
CA THR A 395 37.23 -51.28 24.83
C THR A 395 36.19 -51.95 23.88
N GLY A 396 36.43 -51.87 22.56
CA GLY A 396 35.57 -52.37 21.43
C GLY A 396 35.77 -53.87 21.08
N PRO A 397 35.75 -54.36 19.80
CA PRO A 397 35.17 -53.90 18.52
C PRO A 397 34.44 -55.09 17.75
N PRO A 398 34.57 -55.34 16.41
CA PRO A 398 33.85 -54.75 15.26
C PRO A 398 33.14 -55.75 14.29
N GLY A 399 32.32 -55.20 13.37
CA GLY A 399 32.29 -55.53 11.92
C GLY A 399 31.73 -56.87 11.42
N ASN A 400 30.78 -56.81 10.47
CA ASN A 400 30.68 -57.84 9.44
C ASN A 400 30.11 -57.29 8.11
N ARG A 401 30.91 -57.45 7.05
CA ARG A 401 30.49 -57.39 5.64
C ARG A 401 29.98 -58.77 5.24
N ARG A 402 28.97 -58.82 4.37
CA ARG A 402 28.88 -59.82 3.30
C ARG A 402 28.45 -59.12 2.02
#